data_AF-A0A377YRQ5-F1
#
_entry.id   AF-A0A377YRQ5-F1
#
_cell.length_a   1.000
_cell.length_b   1.000
_cell.length_c   1.000
_cell.angle_alpha   90.00
_cell.angle_beta   90.00
_cell.angle_gamma   90.00
#
_symmetry.space_group_name_H-M   'P 1'
#
loop_
_entity.id
_entity.type
_entity.pdbx_description
1 polymer ?
#
loop_
_entity_poly.entity_id
_entity_poly.type
_entity_poly.pdbx_seq_one_letter_code
_entity_poly.pdbx_strand_id
1 'polypeptide(L)'
;MQGGEYDIAYMSELDPMWKDDQLALFTNPEALVFANPVAQMACAADAVAAEAGKPLDPLFWCAGGHGSMYPFTGNLVNESSGLNSAALLSERMNFKLHRQGMIFDSVGEDRAVCYEYPSAIIPKSRYRYQMVNTIPDANQCHPLGRSVMRWQTGKEMPNSRKNYGYLIWKKRNCVVL
;
A
#
# COMPACT_ATOMS: atom_id res chain seq x y z
N MET A 1 6.14 18.04 -3.57
CA MET A 1 5.45 16.82 -3.07
C MET A 1 5.47 16.60 -1.58
N GLN A 2 6.37 17.19 -0.76
CA GLN A 2 6.32 16.99 0.71
C GLN A 2 6.54 18.27 1.54
N GLY A 3 6.46 19.46 0.93
CA GLY A 3 6.82 20.74 1.56
C GLY A 3 5.68 21.74 1.78
N GLY A 4 4.41 21.36 1.63
CA GLY A 4 3.27 22.31 1.66
C GLY A 4 2.01 21.77 2.36
N GLU A 5 1.08 22.69 2.68
CA GLU A 5 -0.14 22.43 3.46
C GLU A 5 -1.14 21.51 2.74
N TYR A 6 -1.17 21.54 1.40
CA TYR A 6 -1.89 20.58 0.55
C TYR A 6 -1.17 20.43 -0.80
N ASP A 7 -0.75 19.21 -1.16
CA ASP A 7 -0.13 18.90 -2.45
C ASP A 7 -0.90 17.75 -3.11
N ILE A 8 -1.57 18.02 -4.23
CA ILE A 8 -2.28 17.01 -5.01
C ILE A 8 -1.26 16.38 -5.96
N ALA A 9 -0.58 15.36 -5.45
CA ALA A 9 0.56 14.79 -6.16
C ALA A 9 0.15 13.90 -7.35
N TYR A 10 -0.97 13.19 -7.26
CA TYR A 10 -1.33 12.17 -8.24
C TYR A 10 -2.83 11.97 -8.32
N MET A 11 -3.35 11.86 -9.55
CA MET A 11 -4.74 11.52 -9.85
C MET A 11 -4.78 10.28 -10.75
N SER A 12 -5.47 9.23 -10.30
CA SER A 12 -5.59 7.97 -11.04
C SER A 12 -6.29 8.12 -12.40
N GLU A 13 -7.19 9.10 -12.54
CA GLU A 13 -7.94 9.35 -13.78
C GLU A 13 -7.07 9.87 -14.93
N LEU A 14 -5.96 10.54 -14.59
CA LEU A 14 -5.04 11.12 -15.57
C LEU A 14 -3.91 10.17 -15.94
N ASP A 15 -3.71 9.09 -15.19
CA ASP A 15 -2.65 8.13 -15.45
C ASP A 15 -3.16 6.92 -16.26
N PRO A 16 -2.83 6.82 -17.56
CA PRO A 16 -3.25 5.68 -18.39
C PRO A 16 -2.67 4.36 -17.87
N MET A 17 -1.53 4.39 -17.18
CA MET A 17 -0.89 3.20 -16.60
C MET A 17 -1.66 2.66 -15.39
N TRP A 18 -2.54 3.44 -14.77
CA TRP A 18 -3.40 2.95 -13.70
C TRP A 18 -4.58 2.12 -14.22
N LYS A 19 -5.05 2.44 -15.43
CA LYS A 19 -6.21 1.81 -16.06
C LYS A 19 -5.85 0.59 -16.90
N ASP A 20 -4.68 0.58 -17.52
CA ASP A 20 -4.23 -0.49 -18.41
C ASP A 20 -3.04 -1.26 -17.85
N ASP A 21 -3.24 -2.57 -17.61
CA ASP A 21 -2.22 -3.49 -17.10
C ASP A 21 -1.07 -3.68 -18.10
N GLN A 22 -1.34 -3.63 -19.41
CA GLN A 22 -0.32 -3.75 -20.46
C GLN A 22 0.62 -2.55 -20.44
N LEU A 23 0.07 -1.36 -20.22
CA LEU A 23 0.89 -0.15 -20.13
C LEU A 23 1.68 -0.12 -18.82
N ALA A 24 1.07 -0.57 -17.72
CA ALA A 24 1.74 -0.65 -16.42
C ALA A 24 3.04 -1.46 -16.49
N LEU A 25 3.07 -2.57 -17.24
CA LEU A 25 4.25 -3.43 -17.46
C LEU A 25 5.51 -2.67 -17.91
N PHE A 26 5.35 -1.51 -18.57
CA PHE A 26 6.47 -0.65 -18.91
C PHE A 26 7.18 -0.11 -17.66
N THR A 27 6.42 0.29 -16.64
CA THR A 27 7.00 0.71 -15.36
C THR A 27 7.44 -0.43 -14.48
N ASN A 28 6.74 -1.58 -14.48
CA ASN A 28 6.97 -2.68 -13.55
C ASN A 28 7.12 -4.05 -14.24
N PRO A 29 8.14 -4.23 -15.11
CA PRO A 29 8.33 -5.49 -15.84
C PRO A 29 8.59 -6.69 -14.92
N GLU A 30 9.07 -6.46 -13.69
CA GLU A 30 9.27 -7.52 -12.70
C GLU A 30 7.97 -8.20 -12.25
N ALA A 31 6.80 -7.61 -12.53
CA ALA A 31 5.51 -8.26 -12.29
C ALA A 31 5.43 -9.65 -12.97
N LEU A 32 6.10 -9.83 -14.11
CA LEU A 32 6.16 -11.13 -14.82
C LEU A 32 6.93 -12.19 -14.03
N VAL A 33 7.96 -11.80 -13.27
CA VAL A 33 8.77 -12.72 -12.46
C VAL A 33 7.99 -13.17 -11.23
N PHE A 34 7.22 -12.26 -10.61
CA PHE A 34 6.43 -12.53 -9.41
C PHE A 34 5.00 -13.03 -9.69
N ALA A 35 4.63 -13.19 -10.96
CA ALA A 35 3.36 -13.81 -11.38
C ALA A 35 3.34 -15.33 -11.21
N ASN A 36 4.43 -15.94 -10.74
CA ASN A 36 4.49 -17.38 -10.53
C ASN A 36 3.78 -17.80 -9.22
N PRO A 37 3.23 -19.02 -9.13
CA PRO A 37 2.52 -19.48 -7.93
C PRO A 37 3.44 -19.57 -6.70
N VAL A 38 4.74 -19.79 -6.89
CA VAL A 38 5.72 -19.88 -5.79
C VAL A 38 5.86 -18.54 -5.06
N ALA A 39 5.95 -17.44 -5.81
CA ALA A 39 6.02 -16.08 -5.26
C ALA A 39 4.71 -15.67 -4.60
N GLN A 40 3.57 -16.11 -5.16
CA GLN A 40 2.26 -15.87 -4.57
C GLN A 40 2.08 -16.64 -3.26
N MET A 41 2.58 -17.88 -3.17
CA MET A 41 2.58 -18.63 -1.92
C MET A 41 3.45 -17.96 -0.85
N ALA A 42 4.54 -17.29 -1.23
CA ALA A 42 5.36 -16.53 -0.28
C ALA A 42 4.56 -15.42 0.44
N CYS A 43 3.51 -14.88 -0.19
CA CYS A 43 2.65 -13.86 0.43
C CYS A 43 1.87 -14.39 1.63
N ALA A 44 1.66 -15.70 1.76
CA ALA A 44 1.07 -16.29 2.96
C ALA A 44 1.96 -16.06 4.20
N ALA A 45 3.29 -16.12 4.05
CA ALA A 45 4.21 -15.84 5.15
C ALA A 45 4.15 -14.35 5.57
N ASP A 46 4.04 -13.46 4.59
CA ASP A 46 3.87 -12.01 4.84
C ASP A 46 2.53 -11.70 5.53
N ALA A 47 1.45 -12.40 5.15
CA ALA A 47 0.14 -12.26 5.79
C ALA A 47 0.21 -12.64 7.28
N VAL A 48 0.84 -13.77 7.61
CA VAL A 48 1.01 -14.21 9.01
C VAL A 48 1.86 -13.23 9.81
N ALA A 49 2.94 -12.72 9.22
CA ALA A 49 3.79 -11.72 9.88
C ALA A 49 3.06 -10.39 10.12
N ALA A 50 2.30 -9.91 9.14
CA ALA A 50 1.49 -8.69 9.25
C ALA A 50 0.35 -8.84 10.28
N GLU A 51 -0.24 -10.05 10.41
CA GLU A 51 -1.18 -10.36 11.48
C GLU A 51 -0.52 -10.27 12.86
N ALA A 52 0.63 -10.91 13.04
CA ALA A 52 1.35 -10.93 14.31
C ALA A 52 1.87 -9.54 14.72
N GLY A 53 2.30 -8.70 13.77
CA GLY A 53 2.72 -7.33 14.11
C GLY A 53 3.09 -6.42 12.95
N LYS A 54 4.09 -6.80 12.16
CA LYS A 54 4.63 -6.00 11.04
C LYS A 54 4.84 -6.88 9.81
N PRO A 55 4.57 -6.37 8.60
CA PRO A 55 4.87 -7.07 7.37
C PRO A 55 6.37 -7.25 7.17
N LEU A 56 6.73 -8.21 6.34
CA LEU A 56 8.10 -8.53 5.96
C LEU A 56 8.53 -7.66 4.77
N ASP A 57 9.38 -6.66 5.04
CA ASP A 57 9.97 -5.78 4.01
C ASP A 57 10.66 -6.50 2.83
N PRO A 58 11.38 -7.64 3.00
CA PRO A 58 11.99 -8.32 1.85
C PRO A 58 10.98 -8.88 0.84
N LEU A 59 9.74 -9.16 1.25
CA LEU A 59 8.67 -9.63 0.37
C LEU A 59 7.88 -8.46 -0.23
N PHE A 60 8.57 -7.53 -0.90
CA PHE A 60 7.97 -6.28 -1.39
C PHE A 60 6.83 -6.46 -2.41
N TRP A 61 6.79 -7.60 -3.11
CA TRP A 61 5.72 -7.93 -4.06
C TRP A 61 4.43 -8.39 -3.38
N CYS A 62 4.48 -8.66 -2.07
CA CYS A 62 3.33 -9.12 -1.29
C CYS A 62 2.70 -7.98 -0.49
N ALA A 63 1.37 -7.95 -0.52
CA ALA A 63 0.51 -7.08 0.27
C ALA A 63 -0.12 -7.89 1.42
N GLY A 64 0.64 -8.79 2.05
CA GLY A 64 0.17 -9.70 3.09
C GLY A 64 -1.16 -10.39 2.77
N GLY A 65 -2.12 -10.29 3.68
CA GLY A 65 -3.46 -10.88 3.57
C GLY A 65 -4.36 -10.23 2.53
N HIS A 66 -3.95 -9.10 1.93
CA HIS A 66 -4.72 -8.44 0.87
C HIS A 66 -4.43 -9.03 -0.51
N GLY A 67 -3.25 -9.64 -0.71
CA GLY A 67 -2.87 -10.33 -1.94
C GLY A 67 -1.54 -9.85 -2.52
N SER A 68 -1.44 -9.81 -3.85
CA SER A 68 -0.26 -9.37 -4.58
C SER A 68 -0.28 -7.87 -4.85
N MET A 69 0.86 -7.23 -4.62
CA MET A 69 1.10 -5.81 -4.90
C MET A 69 1.24 -5.53 -6.40
N TYR A 70 1.54 -6.54 -7.21
CA TYR A 70 1.55 -6.44 -8.67
C TYR A 70 0.23 -6.97 -9.26
N PRO A 71 -0.25 -6.39 -10.37
CA PRO A 71 0.25 -5.19 -11.06
C PRO A 71 -0.11 -3.87 -10.32
N PHE A 72 0.63 -2.78 -10.58
CA PHE A 72 0.38 -1.43 -10.01
C PHE A 72 -0.76 -0.70 -10.71
N THR A 73 -1.90 -1.37 -10.82
CA THR A 73 -3.09 -0.86 -11.48
C THR A 73 -4.31 -0.92 -10.57
N GLY A 74 -5.35 -0.22 -11.00
CA GLY A 74 -6.69 -0.26 -10.42
C GLY A 74 -7.42 -1.57 -10.67
N ASN A 75 -6.87 -2.47 -11.48
CA ASN A 75 -7.53 -3.69 -11.90
C ASN A 75 -7.37 -4.81 -10.87
N LEU A 76 -8.50 -5.35 -10.44
CA LEU A 76 -8.58 -6.47 -9.51
C LEU A 76 -9.43 -7.57 -10.14
N VAL A 77 -8.84 -8.76 -10.29
CA VAL A 77 -9.54 -9.93 -10.85
C VAL A 77 -10.40 -10.63 -9.79
N ASN A 78 -9.96 -10.60 -8.53
CA ASN A 78 -10.63 -11.24 -7.41
C ASN A 78 -10.93 -10.22 -6.31
N GLU A 79 -12.19 -9.84 -6.14
CA GLU A 79 -12.67 -9.06 -4.99
C GLU A 79 -13.11 -10.03 -3.89
N SER A 80 -12.38 -10.08 -2.78
CA SER A 80 -12.77 -10.88 -1.60
C SER A 80 -13.77 -10.13 -0.70
N SER A 81 -13.53 -8.85 -0.46
CA SER A 81 -14.46 -7.89 0.13
C SER A 81 -14.15 -6.49 -0.42
N GLY A 82 -15.13 -5.57 -0.38
CA GLY A 82 -14.91 -4.22 -0.88
C GLY A 82 -13.81 -3.51 -0.08
N LEU A 83 -13.76 -3.77 1.22
CA LEU A 83 -12.71 -3.28 2.12
C LEU A 83 -11.32 -3.79 1.73
N ASN A 84 -11.20 -5.10 1.47
CA ASN A 84 -9.93 -5.73 1.10
C ASN A 84 -9.38 -5.15 -0.21
N SER A 85 -10.26 -5.06 -1.21
CA SER A 85 -9.93 -4.50 -2.52
C SER A 85 -9.47 -3.06 -2.41
N ALA A 86 -10.15 -2.24 -1.62
CA ALA A 86 -9.77 -0.85 -1.44
C ALA A 86 -8.45 -0.68 -0.67
N ALA A 87 -8.20 -1.51 0.35
CA ALA A 87 -6.93 -1.53 1.06
C ALA A 87 -5.78 -1.91 0.10
N LEU A 88 -5.96 -2.99 -0.68
CA LEU A 88 -4.99 -3.44 -1.67
C LEU A 88 -4.68 -2.35 -2.71
N LEU A 89 -5.69 -1.68 -3.26
CA LEU A 89 -5.50 -0.60 -4.23
C LEU A 89 -4.71 0.57 -3.64
N SER A 90 -4.95 0.92 -2.37
CA SER A 90 -4.21 1.98 -1.68
C SER A 90 -2.74 1.60 -1.45
N GLU A 91 -2.47 0.32 -1.19
CA GLU A 91 -1.13 -0.24 -1.03
C GLU A 91 -0.36 -0.27 -2.36
N ARG A 92 -1.03 -0.70 -3.44
CA ARG A 92 -0.49 -0.66 -4.81
C ARG A 92 -0.17 0.76 -5.27
N MET A 93 -1.07 1.70 -5.01
CA MET A 93 -0.85 3.12 -5.31
C MET A 93 0.39 3.62 -4.57
N ASN A 94 0.49 3.34 -3.27
CA ASN A 94 1.64 3.79 -2.48
C ASN A 94 2.97 3.26 -3.04
N PHE A 95 3.02 1.99 -3.45
CA PHE A 95 4.22 1.44 -4.09
C PHE A 95 4.49 2.06 -5.47
N LYS A 96 3.45 2.32 -6.27
CA LYS A 96 3.60 3.02 -7.55
C LYS A 96 4.24 4.41 -7.36
N LEU A 97 3.76 5.18 -6.39
CA LEU A 97 4.28 6.52 -6.07
C LEU A 97 5.73 6.47 -5.57
N HIS A 98 6.08 5.45 -4.79
CA HIS A 98 7.46 5.18 -4.39
C HIS A 98 8.37 4.95 -5.60
N ARG A 99 7.94 4.08 -6.52
CA ARG A 99 8.70 3.76 -7.73
C ARG A 99 8.88 4.95 -8.66
N GLN A 100 7.87 5.82 -8.74
CA GLN A 100 7.93 7.06 -9.52
C GLN A 100 8.73 8.17 -8.81
N GLY A 101 9.27 7.91 -7.61
CA GLY A 101 10.09 8.87 -6.86
C GLY A 101 9.30 10.04 -6.28
N MET A 102 7.97 9.95 -6.23
CA MET A 102 7.11 11.00 -5.65
C MET A 102 7.10 10.95 -4.13
N ILE A 103 7.34 9.76 -3.55
CA ILE A 103 7.45 9.57 -2.11
C ILE A 103 8.89 9.29 -1.73
N PHE A 104 9.47 10.20 -0.96
CA PHE A 104 10.78 10.01 -0.32
C PHE A 104 10.64 9.26 1.00
N ASP A 105 11.65 8.47 1.36
CA ASP A 105 11.74 7.79 2.65
C ASP A 105 12.95 8.28 3.47
N SER A 106 12.91 8.07 4.80
CA SER A 106 13.95 8.51 5.73
C SER A 106 14.37 7.39 6.69
N VAL A 107 15.35 6.58 6.32
CA VAL A 107 15.85 5.49 7.18
C VAL A 107 16.85 6.03 8.20
N GLY A 108 16.69 5.66 9.47
CA GLY A 108 17.51 6.15 10.57
C GLY A 108 18.89 5.48 10.70
N GLU A 109 19.32 4.75 9.68
CA GLU A 109 20.61 4.03 9.67
C GLU A 109 21.78 4.98 9.33
N ASP A 110 21.52 6.03 8.55
CA ASP A 110 22.53 7.01 8.17
C ASP A 110 22.62 8.16 9.19
N ARG A 111 23.86 8.58 9.49
CA ARG A 111 24.20 9.64 10.45
C ARG A 111 23.55 11.01 10.14
N ALA A 112 22.96 11.18 8.96
CA ALA A 112 22.13 12.33 8.61
C ALA A 112 20.67 12.02 8.93
N VAL A 113 20.28 12.17 10.20
CA VAL A 113 19.03 11.67 10.79
C VAL A 113 17.74 12.37 10.29
N CYS A 114 17.77 13.03 9.14
CA CYS A 114 16.63 13.63 8.44
C CYS A 114 16.80 13.59 6.91
N TYR A 115 17.74 12.82 6.37
CA TYR A 115 17.93 12.76 4.92
C TYR A 115 16.81 11.95 4.27
N GLU A 116 16.07 12.61 3.38
CA GLU A 116 15.01 11.97 2.60
C GLU A 116 15.57 11.55 1.24
N TYR A 117 15.43 10.26 0.92
CA TYR A 117 15.89 9.70 -0.35
C TYR A 117 14.75 9.02 -1.09
N PRO A 118 14.75 9.07 -2.43
CA PRO A 118 13.74 8.35 -3.21
C PRO A 118 13.98 6.85 -3.06
N SER A 119 12.98 6.12 -2.58
CA SER A 119 13.03 4.66 -2.47
C SER A 119 12.06 4.05 -3.48
N ALA A 120 12.63 3.32 -4.44
CA ALA A 120 11.81 2.67 -5.47
C ALA A 120 10.97 1.52 -4.90
N ILE A 121 11.50 0.81 -3.88
CA ILE A 121 10.84 -0.28 -3.17
C ILE A 121 10.23 0.27 -1.88
N ILE A 122 8.94 -0.03 -1.65
CA ILE A 122 8.23 0.41 -0.46
C ILE A 122 8.70 -0.35 0.81
N PRO A 123 9.14 0.35 1.87
CA PRO A 123 9.41 -0.25 3.18
C PRO A 123 8.09 -0.45 3.94
N LYS A 124 7.44 -1.60 3.73
CA LYS A 124 6.09 -1.92 4.21
C LYS A 124 5.93 -1.75 5.73
N SER A 125 6.95 -2.08 6.52
CA SER A 125 6.93 -2.04 7.99
C SER A 125 6.74 -0.64 8.58
N ARG A 126 6.90 0.40 7.76
CA ARG A 126 6.79 1.83 8.13
C ARG A 126 5.44 2.46 7.81
N TYR A 127 4.57 1.73 7.10
CA TYR A 127 3.27 2.21 6.66
C TYR A 127 2.15 1.66 7.54
N ARG A 128 1.18 2.53 7.87
CA ARG A 128 -0.07 2.15 8.50
C ARG A 128 -1.24 2.78 7.76
N TYR A 129 -2.33 2.04 7.66
CA TYR A 129 -3.55 2.45 6.96
C TYR A 129 -4.66 2.64 7.99
N GLN A 130 -5.29 3.80 7.94
CA GLN A 130 -6.42 4.15 8.77
C GLN A 130 -7.64 4.40 7.89
N MET A 131 -8.75 3.71 8.17
CA MET A 131 -9.98 3.91 7.43
C MET A 131 -10.66 5.20 7.85
N VAL A 132 -11.00 6.05 6.87
CA VAL A 132 -11.75 7.29 7.09
C VAL A 132 -13.18 7.26 6.51
N ASN A 133 -13.45 6.40 5.51
CA ASN A 133 -14.75 6.30 4.83
C ASN A 133 -15.02 4.82 4.43
N THR A 134 -16.25 4.29 4.41
CA THR A 134 -17.57 4.87 4.76
C THR A 134 -17.87 4.98 6.25
N ILE A 135 -17.31 4.07 7.05
CA ILE A 135 -17.44 4.11 8.52
C ILE A 135 -16.02 4.16 9.06
N PRO A 136 -15.58 5.29 9.64
CA PRO A 136 -14.19 5.45 10.02
C PRO A 136 -13.79 4.45 11.10
N ASP A 137 -12.55 3.99 11.05
CA ASP A 137 -11.89 3.30 12.15
C ASP A 137 -10.85 4.24 12.75
N ALA A 138 -11.33 5.30 13.40
CA ALA A 138 -10.50 6.42 13.83
C ALA A 138 -9.50 6.04 14.94
N ASN A 139 -9.80 5.00 15.73
CA ASN A 139 -9.01 4.63 16.90
C ASN A 139 -7.93 3.58 16.60
N GLN A 140 -7.92 3.01 15.39
CA GLN A 140 -6.97 1.95 15.03
C GLN A 140 -6.30 2.26 13.69
N CYS A 141 -5.02 1.91 13.60
CA CYS A 141 -4.23 1.98 12.38
C CYS A 141 -3.70 0.59 12.09
N HIS A 142 -4.00 0.08 10.90
CA HIS A 142 -3.65 -1.29 10.53
C HIS A 142 -2.29 -1.31 9.82
N PRO A 143 -1.41 -2.29 10.09
CA PRO A 143 -0.25 -2.56 9.24
C PRO A 143 -0.67 -2.76 7.80
N LEU A 144 0.22 -2.39 6.88
CA LEU A 144 0.18 -2.90 5.51
C LEU A 144 0.11 -4.44 5.52
N GLY A 145 -0.84 -5.00 4.79
CA GLY A 145 -1.02 -6.45 4.63
C GLY A 145 -1.68 -7.20 5.80
N ARG A 146 -2.18 -6.52 6.83
CA ARG A 146 -3.01 -7.17 7.87
C ARG A 146 -4.43 -7.39 7.36
N SER A 147 -4.93 -8.62 7.45
CA SER A 147 -6.23 -9.03 6.93
C SER A 147 -7.36 -8.12 7.40
N VAL A 148 -8.15 -7.66 6.43
CA VAL A 148 -9.36 -6.89 6.71
C VAL A 148 -10.41 -7.67 7.50
N MET A 149 -10.36 -9.00 7.50
CA MET A 149 -11.28 -9.85 8.27
C MET A 149 -11.34 -9.50 9.75
N ARG A 150 -10.25 -8.95 10.31
CA ARG A 150 -10.16 -8.57 11.73
C ARG A 150 -10.95 -7.32 12.08
N TRP A 151 -11.11 -6.40 11.13
CA TRP A 151 -11.61 -5.05 11.38
C TRP A 151 -12.73 -4.62 10.43
N GLN A 152 -13.08 -5.45 9.44
CA GLN A 152 -14.17 -5.20 8.50
C GLN A 152 -15.57 -5.29 9.12
N THR A 153 -15.70 -5.95 10.27
CA THR A 153 -16.99 -6.21 10.92
C THR A 153 -17.72 -4.90 11.20
N GLY A 154 -18.91 -4.77 10.62
CA GLY A 154 -19.74 -3.57 10.77
C GLY A 154 -19.24 -2.33 10.03
N LYS A 155 -18.20 -2.45 9.18
CA LYS A 155 -17.68 -1.37 8.32
C LYS A 155 -18.23 -1.42 6.91
N GLU A 156 -18.60 -2.61 6.44
CA GLU A 156 -19.23 -2.84 5.13
C GLU A 156 -20.74 -3.12 5.33
N MET A 157 -21.57 -2.13 4.98
CA MET A 157 -23.03 -2.27 5.03
C MET A 157 -23.60 -2.60 3.63
N PRO A 158 -24.69 -3.38 3.52
CA PRO A 158 -25.31 -3.71 2.22
C PRO A 158 -25.79 -2.49 1.44
N ASN A 159 -26.11 -1.40 2.14
CA ASN A 159 -26.60 -0.15 1.54
C ASN A 159 -25.49 0.86 1.20
N SER A 160 -24.21 0.50 1.43
CA SER A 160 -23.08 1.39 1.14
C SER A 160 -22.73 1.38 -0.34
N ARG A 161 -22.37 2.53 -0.92
CA ARG A 161 -21.95 2.67 -2.32
C ARG A 161 -20.51 2.19 -2.58
N LYS A 162 -19.94 1.35 -1.70
CA LYS A 162 -18.55 0.83 -1.74
C LYS A 162 -17.47 1.93 -1.95
N ASN A 163 -17.65 3.08 -1.31
CA ASN A 163 -16.69 4.18 -1.37
C ASN A 163 -15.78 4.14 -0.15
N TYR A 164 -14.54 3.69 -0.32
CA TYR A 164 -13.60 3.54 0.78
C TYR A 164 -12.52 4.62 0.73
N GLY A 165 -12.17 5.14 1.90
CA GLY A 165 -11.12 6.15 2.04
C GLY A 165 -10.12 5.72 3.09
N TYR A 166 -8.84 5.88 2.78
CA TYR A 166 -7.73 5.56 3.68
C TYR A 166 -6.84 6.77 3.88
N LEU A 167 -6.48 7.01 5.15
CA LEU A 167 -5.40 7.88 5.52
C LEU A 167 -4.15 7.02 5.75
N ILE A 168 -3.07 7.34 5.04
CA ILE A 168 -1.83 6.56 5.04
C ILE A 168 -0.82 7.26 5.93
N TRP A 169 -0.47 6.62 7.03
CA TRP A 169 0.59 7.08 7.92
C TRP A 169 1.93 6.51 7.48
N LYS A 170 2.89 7.39 7.22
CA LYS A 170 4.29 7.05 6.96
C LYS A 170 5.12 7.44 8.16
N LYS A 171 5.85 6.49 8.75
CA LYS A 171 6.87 6.83 9.77
C LYS A 171 7.98 7.66 9.11
N ARG A 172 8.29 8.85 9.64
CA ARG A 172 9.52 9.61 9.33
C ARG A 172 10.45 9.53 10.53
N ASN A 173 11.70 9.12 10.32
CA ASN A 173 12.71 9.20 11.37
C ASN A 173 13.42 10.53 11.19
N CYS A 174 12.99 11.51 11.98
CA CYS A 174 13.59 12.84 12.07
C CYS A 174 13.81 13.12 13.55
N VAL A 175 15.02 13.49 13.97
CA VAL A 175 15.22 14.08 15.30
C VAL A 175 15.09 15.58 15.21
N VAL A 176 14.36 16.15 16.16
CA VAL A 176 14.44 17.58 16.48
C VAL A 176 15.72 17.74 17.31
N LEU A 177 16.63 18.61 16.85
CA LEU A 177 17.80 19.04 17.62
C LEU A 177 17.37 19.96 18.77
#